data_AF-A0A4P9XW66-F1
#
_entry.id   AF-A0A4P9XW66-F1
#
_cell.length_a   1.000
_cell.length_b   1.000
_cell.length_c   1.000
_cell.angle_alpha   90.00
_cell.angle_beta   90.00
_cell.angle_gamma   90.00
#
_symmetry.space_group_name_H-M   'P 1'
#
loop_
_entity.id
_entity.type
_entity.pdbx_description
1 polymer ?
#
loop_
_entity_poly.entity_id
_entity_poly.type
_entity_poly.pdbx_seq_one_letter_code
_entity_poly.pdbx_strand_id
1 'polypeptide(L)'
;MEAVSRFIFRTKKPEEQVREWRQSIRAQERQLERQLRGIEAEEVKVKRSIKQAAKRGDMQSSRQLARELVRSRQQKTRIHTSKAQLNSINMQLQHQLAMVKMSGTLKQSTDVMKAVNRLVRIPELSAQMQQMSMEMLKAGVIGEMMDDTLDMMEDESLEEDAEEEVEKVLLEITQ
;
A
#
# COMPACT_ATOMS: atom_id res chain seq x y z
N MET A 1 7.91 -28.38 -36.26
CA MET A 1 7.17 -28.19 -34.99
C MET A 1 7.95 -27.43 -33.92
N GLU A 2 9.28 -27.31 -33.98
CA GLU A 2 10.06 -26.52 -32.98
C GLU A 2 9.90 -25.00 -33.07
N ALA A 3 9.60 -24.44 -34.25
CA ALA A 3 9.43 -22.99 -34.42
C ALA A 3 8.15 -22.46 -33.75
N VAL A 4 7.11 -23.30 -33.66
CA VAL A 4 5.83 -22.96 -33.00
C VAL A 4 5.97 -23.08 -31.47
N SER A 5 6.77 -24.04 -30.97
CA SER A 5 7.09 -24.17 -29.54
C SER A 5 7.88 -22.97 -29.00
N ARG A 6 8.81 -22.41 -29.79
CA ARG A 6 9.53 -21.18 -29.44
C ARG A 6 8.66 -19.92 -29.40
N PHE A 7 7.53 -19.90 -30.10
CA PHE A 7 6.62 -18.76 -30.11
C PHE A 7 5.69 -18.74 -28.90
N ILE A 8 5.39 -19.91 -28.32
CA ILE A 8 4.51 -20.09 -27.15
C ILE A 8 5.29 -19.87 -25.83
N PHE A 9 6.60 -20.13 -25.81
CA PHE A 9 7.48 -19.91 -24.65
C PHE A 9 8.36 -18.65 -24.76
N ARG A 10 7.89 -17.60 -25.44
CA ARG A 10 8.60 -16.32 -25.41
C ARG A 10 8.37 -15.67 -24.05
N THR A 11 9.24 -15.96 -23.09
CA THR A 11 9.37 -15.16 -21.87
C THR A 11 9.46 -13.69 -22.30
N LYS A 12 8.57 -12.85 -21.75
CA LYS A 12 8.52 -11.42 -22.06
C LYS A 12 9.91 -10.83 -21.89
N LYS A 13 10.29 -9.88 -22.76
CA LYS A 13 11.61 -9.25 -22.64
C LYS A 13 11.72 -8.56 -21.27
N PRO A 14 12.91 -8.52 -20.65
CA PRO A 14 13.14 -7.78 -19.40
C PRO A 14 12.56 -6.37 -19.37
N GLU A 15 12.66 -5.62 -20.47
CA GLU A 15 12.07 -4.27 -20.56
C GLU A 15 10.54 -4.27 -20.50
N GLU A 16 9.91 -5.25 -21.15
CA GLU A 16 8.45 -5.40 -21.18
C GLU A 16 7.93 -5.77 -19.79
N GLN A 17 8.59 -6.70 -19.10
CA GLN A 17 8.27 -7.08 -17.72
C GLN A 17 8.33 -5.86 -16.78
N VAL A 18 9.41 -5.08 -16.85
CA VAL A 18 9.55 -3.87 -16.02
C VAL A 18 8.47 -2.83 -16.34
N ARG A 19 8.10 -2.64 -17.61
CA ARG A 19 7.01 -1.72 -17.98
C ARG A 19 5.66 -2.17 -17.42
N GLU A 20 5.37 -3.46 -17.47
CA GLU A 20 4.13 -4.03 -16.94
C GLU A 20 4.04 -3.89 -15.43
N TRP A 21 5.10 -4.23 -14.69
CA TRP A 21 5.13 -4.05 -13.23
C TRP A 21 4.94 -2.59 -12.84
N ARG A 22 5.60 -1.65 -13.53
CA ARG A 22 5.40 -0.21 -13.29
C ARG A 22 3.97 0.24 -13.59
N GLN A 23 3.35 -0.29 -14.65
CA GLN A 23 1.96 0.03 -14.97
C GLN A 23 1.01 -0.50 -13.89
N SER A 24 1.25 -1.72 -13.40
CA SER A 24 0.50 -2.33 -12.31
C SER A 24 0.63 -1.52 -11.01
N ILE A 25 1.85 -1.14 -10.60
CA ILE A 25 2.09 -0.30 -9.42
C ILE A 25 1.33 1.03 -9.51
N ARG A 26 1.42 1.72 -10.65
CA ARG A 26 0.67 2.99 -10.84
C ARG A 26 -0.84 2.80 -10.78
N ALA A 27 -1.35 1.62 -11.19
CA ALA A 27 -2.78 1.32 -11.06
C ALA A 27 -3.17 1.16 -9.59
N GLN A 28 -2.34 0.49 -8.78
CA GLN A 28 -2.52 0.35 -7.34
C GLN A 28 -2.42 1.69 -6.61
N GLU A 29 -1.44 2.54 -6.95
CA GLU A 29 -1.34 3.91 -6.41
C GLU A 29 -2.63 4.71 -6.65
N ARG A 30 -3.19 4.64 -7.86
CA ARG A 30 -4.46 5.32 -8.19
C ARG A 30 -5.65 4.73 -7.43
N GLN A 31 -5.64 3.44 -7.10
CA GLN A 31 -6.70 2.82 -6.30
C GLN A 31 -6.66 3.32 -4.86
N LEU A 32 -5.47 3.35 -4.25
CA LEU A 32 -5.25 3.92 -2.93
C LEU A 32 -5.64 5.41 -2.88
N GLU A 33 -5.35 6.18 -3.93
CA GLU A 33 -5.79 7.59 -4.01
C GLU A 33 -7.31 7.75 -4.03
N ARG A 34 -8.04 6.85 -4.71
CA ARG A 34 -9.50 6.88 -4.70
C ARG A 34 -10.04 6.54 -3.32
N GLN A 35 -9.45 5.56 -2.64
CA GLN A 35 -9.82 5.21 -1.26
C GLN A 35 -9.56 6.35 -0.29
N LEU A 36 -8.38 6.99 -0.38
CA LEU A 36 -8.01 8.14 0.44
C LEU A 36 -9.05 9.27 0.31
N ARG A 37 -9.42 9.64 -0.93
CA ARG A 37 -10.46 10.66 -1.18
C ARG A 37 -11.83 10.26 -0.63
N GLY A 38 -12.18 8.96 -0.70
CA GLY A 38 -13.41 8.43 -0.13
C GLY A 38 -13.45 8.60 1.39
N ILE A 39 -12.37 8.24 2.07
CA ILE A 39 -12.23 8.41 3.53
C ILE A 39 -12.32 9.90 3.90
N GLU A 40 -11.58 10.78 3.22
CA GLU A 40 -11.61 12.22 3.48
C GLU A 40 -13.02 12.83 3.33
N ALA A 41 -13.78 12.40 2.31
CA ALA A 41 -15.14 12.85 2.12
C ALA A 41 -16.08 12.40 3.25
N GLU A 42 -15.89 11.17 3.75
CA GLU A 42 -16.70 10.63 4.86
C GLU A 42 -16.32 11.28 6.20
N GLU A 43 -15.03 11.54 6.45
CA GLU A 43 -14.57 12.25 7.64
C GLU A 43 -15.23 13.64 7.77
N VAL A 44 -15.44 14.35 6.66
CA VAL A 44 -16.15 15.65 6.67
C VAL A 44 -17.58 15.50 7.18
N LYS A 45 -18.27 14.42 6.83
CA LYS A 45 -19.63 14.14 7.32
C LYS A 45 -19.59 13.75 8.80
N VAL A 46 -18.67 12.87 9.19
CA VAL A 46 -18.49 12.44 10.59
C VAL A 46 -18.20 13.64 11.50
N LYS A 47 -17.32 14.56 11.11
CA LYS A 47 -17.03 15.80 11.84
C LYS A 47 -18.29 16.64 12.07
N ARG A 48 -19.15 16.78 11.05
CA ARG A 48 -20.45 17.49 11.20
C ARG A 48 -21.36 16.77 12.18
N SER A 49 -21.45 15.44 12.10
CA SER A 49 -22.25 14.62 13.00
C SER A 49 -21.77 14.69 14.45
N ILE A 50 -20.46 14.69 14.70
CA ILE A 50 -19.87 14.90 16.04
C ILE A 50 -20.32 16.24 16.61
N LYS A 51 -20.18 17.33 15.83
CA LYS A 51 -20.57 18.67 16.29
C LYS A 51 -22.08 18.78 16.57
N GLN A 52 -22.92 18.14 15.76
CA GLN A 52 -24.37 18.10 15.98
C GLN A 52 -24.75 17.28 17.22
N ALA A 53 -24.15 16.10 17.42
CA ALA A 53 -24.39 15.26 18.59
C ALA A 53 -23.98 15.98 19.88
N ALA A 54 -22.80 16.62 19.88
CA ALA A 54 -22.30 17.37 21.04
C ALA A 54 -23.23 18.54 21.41
N LYS A 55 -23.71 19.30 20.43
CA LYS A 55 -24.66 20.41 20.64
C LYS A 55 -26.00 19.96 21.25
N ARG A 56 -26.42 18.71 21.00
CA ARG A 56 -27.65 18.13 21.57
C ARG A 56 -27.43 17.50 22.94
N GLY A 57 -26.20 17.56 23.48
CA GLY A 57 -25.84 16.89 24.74
C GLY A 57 -25.65 15.37 24.62
N ASP A 58 -25.68 14.81 23.41
CA ASP A 58 -25.47 13.39 23.18
C ASP A 58 -23.97 13.06 23.14
N MET A 59 -23.39 13.00 24.33
CA MET A 59 -21.95 12.77 24.50
C MET A 59 -21.55 11.32 24.14
N GLN A 60 -22.44 10.36 24.32
CA GLN A 60 -22.20 8.97 23.96
C GLN A 60 -22.00 8.83 22.44
N SER A 61 -22.93 9.35 21.64
CA SER A 61 -22.80 9.31 20.17
C SER A 61 -21.62 10.14 19.69
N SER A 62 -21.36 11.29 20.30
CA SER A 62 -20.21 12.14 19.97
C SER A 62 -18.88 11.40 20.16
N ARG A 63 -18.73 10.69 21.29
CA ARG A 63 -17.54 9.90 21.59
C ARG A 63 -17.40 8.69 20.67
N GLN A 64 -18.49 8.01 20.33
CA GLN A 64 -18.46 6.90 19.37
C GLN A 64 -18.02 7.36 17.97
N LEU A 65 -18.57 8.47 17.49
CA LEU A 65 -18.17 9.04 16.20
C LEU A 65 -16.73 9.57 16.21
N ALA A 66 -16.25 10.08 17.35
CA ALA A 66 -14.85 10.49 17.49
C ALA A 66 -13.89 9.29 17.39
N ARG A 67 -14.23 8.13 17.98
CA ARG A 67 -13.46 6.88 17.79
C ARG A 67 -13.37 6.49 16.31
N GLU A 68 -14.49 6.54 15.59
CA GLU A 68 -14.50 6.24 14.15
C GLU A 68 -13.60 7.18 13.35
N LEU A 69 -13.52 8.45 13.75
CA LEU A 69 -12.64 9.42 13.12
C LEU A 69 -11.15 9.15 13.41
N VAL A 70 -10.80 8.68 14.62
CA VAL A 70 -9.44 8.24 14.97
C VAL A 70 -9.02 7.06 14.08
N ARG A 71 -9.89 6.06 13.93
CA ARG A 71 -9.66 4.91 13.04
C ARG A 71 -9.50 5.32 11.57
N SER A 72 -10.33 6.27 11.10
CA SER A 72 -10.20 6.83 9.76
C SER A 72 -8.83 7.51 9.56
N ARG A 73 -8.35 8.27 10.55
CA ARG A 73 -7.01 8.90 10.52
C ARG A 73 -5.90 7.85 10.45
N GLN A 74 -5.95 6.81 11.28
CA GLN A 74 -4.98 5.70 11.22
C GLN A 74 -5.00 5.00 9.87
N GLN A 75 -6.17 4.72 9.30
CA GLN A 75 -6.29 4.11 7.98
C GLN A 75 -5.66 4.98 6.87
N LYS A 76 -5.83 6.30 6.92
CA LYS A 76 -5.14 7.21 5.98
C LYS A 76 -3.63 7.13 6.15
N THR A 77 -3.12 7.10 7.38
CA THR A 77 -1.67 6.93 7.65
C THR A 77 -1.14 5.65 7.01
N ARG A 78 -1.82 4.51 7.20
CA ARG A 78 -1.46 3.25 6.53
C ARG A 78 -1.41 3.40 5.01
N ILE A 79 -2.45 3.98 4.42
CA ILE A 79 -2.52 4.23 2.96
C ILE A 79 -1.35 5.08 2.48
N HIS A 80 -0.98 6.14 3.21
CA HIS A 80 0.17 6.98 2.87
C HIS A 80 1.48 6.18 2.89
N THR A 81 1.68 5.33 3.90
CA THR A 81 2.83 4.42 4.00
C THR A 81 2.86 3.45 2.82
N SER A 82 1.72 2.84 2.45
CA SER A 82 1.63 1.95 1.28
C SER A 82 1.97 2.67 -0.03
N LYS A 83 1.48 3.90 -0.21
CA LYS A 83 1.83 4.72 -1.39
C LYS A 83 3.32 5.02 -1.46
N ALA A 84 3.96 5.33 -0.33
CA ALA A 84 5.40 5.56 -0.30
C ALA A 84 6.19 4.30 -0.71
N GLN A 85 5.77 3.12 -0.23
CA GLN A 85 6.38 1.84 -0.61
C GLN A 85 6.18 1.53 -2.11
N LEU A 86 4.97 1.73 -2.66
CA LEU A 86 4.70 1.57 -4.10
C LEU A 86 5.59 2.50 -4.95
N ASN A 87 5.73 3.76 -4.54
CA ASN A 87 6.58 4.72 -5.25
C ASN A 87 8.05 4.30 -5.22
N SER A 88 8.53 3.81 -4.07
CA SER A 88 9.90 3.26 -3.94
C SER A 88 10.15 2.13 -4.95
N ILE A 89 9.21 1.18 -5.07
CA ILE A 89 9.32 0.11 -6.07
C ILE A 89 9.29 0.68 -7.49
N ASN A 90 8.41 1.63 -7.81
CA ASN A 90 8.36 2.23 -9.14
C ASN A 90 9.67 2.97 -9.50
N MET A 91 10.34 3.61 -8.53
CA MET A 91 11.67 4.21 -8.72
C MET A 91 12.75 3.16 -8.97
N GLN A 92 12.76 2.07 -8.20
CA GLN A 92 13.71 0.97 -8.40
C GLN A 92 13.49 0.26 -9.74
N LEU A 93 12.25 0.06 -10.15
CA LEU A 93 11.93 -0.46 -11.48
C LEU A 93 12.33 0.49 -12.60
N GLN A 94 12.25 1.81 -12.39
CA GLN A 94 12.79 2.78 -13.35
C GLN A 94 14.30 2.65 -13.48
N HIS A 95 15.01 2.43 -12.37
CA HIS A 95 16.44 2.14 -12.39
C HIS A 95 16.74 0.82 -13.13
N GLN A 96 15.98 -0.25 -12.85
CA GLN A 96 16.11 -1.53 -13.56
C GLN A 96 15.88 -1.39 -15.07
N LEU A 97 14.93 -0.55 -15.51
CA LEU A 97 14.72 -0.29 -16.93
C LEU A 97 15.95 0.34 -17.60
N ALA A 98 16.64 1.26 -16.90
CA ALA A 98 17.89 1.84 -17.40
C ALA A 98 19.00 0.79 -17.46
N MET A 99 19.12 -0.03 -16.42
CA MET A 99 20.10 -1.13 -16.38
C MET A 99 19.87 -2.15 -17.50
N VAL A 100 18.62 -2.57 -17.75
CA VAL A 100 18.27 -3.48 -18.85
C VAL A 100 18.66 -2.89 -20.20
N LYS A 101 18.48 -1.58 -20.44
CA LYS A 101 18.90 -0.94 -21.69
C LYS A 101 20.43 -0.96 -21.87
N MET A 102 21.19 -0.98 -20.78
CA MET A 102 22.65 -0.99 -20.80
C MET A 102 23.24 -2.39 -20.86
N SER A 103 22.77 -3.31 -20.02
CA SER A 103 23.33 -4.66 -19.86
C SER A 103 22.47 -5.79 -20.45
N GLY A 104 21.25 -5.49 -20.88
CA GLY A 104 20.29 -6.48 -21.38
C GLY A 104 19.64 -7.35 -20.30
N THR A 105 20.01 -7.16 -19.03
CA THR A 105 19.67 -8.07 -17.92
C THR A 105 19.05 -7.34 -16.74
N LEU A 106 18.17 -8.03 -16.01
CA LEU A 106 17.64 -7.57 -14.72
C LEU A 106 18.66 -7.89 -13.62
N LYS A 107 18.69 -7.05 -12.59
CA LYS A 107 19.48 -7.29 -11.39
C LYS A 107 18.59 -7.54 -10.18
N GLN A 108 19.06 -8.37 -9.27
CA GLN A 108 18.40 -8.55 -7.97
C GLN A 108 18.38 -7.25 -7.17
N SER A 109 17.29 -7.01 -6.44
CA SER A 109 17.12 -5.87 -5.54
C SER A 109 16.47 -6.32 -4.24
N THR A 110 17.23 -6.23 -3.16
CA THR A 110 16.76 -6.50 -1.79
C THR A 110 15.73 -5.47 -1.35
N ASP A 111 15.84 -4.24 -1.82
CA ASP A 111 14.91 -3.18 -1.44
C ASP A 111 13.54 -3.36 -2.11
N VAL A 112 13.50 -3.77 -3.38
CA VAL A 112 12.25 -4.16 -4.06
C VAL A 112 11.62 -5.32 -3.28
N MET A 113 12.41 -6.32 -2.92
CA MET A 113 11.94 -7.49 -2.17
C MET A 113 11.28 -7.09 -0.83
N LYS A 114 11.94 -6.24 -0.03
CA LYS A 114 11.41 -5.75 1.25
C LYS A 114 10.12 -4.95 1.07
N ALA A 115 10.09 -4.04 0.08
CA ALA A 115 8.92 -3.21 -0.18
C ALA A 115 7.73 -4.04 -0.67
N VAL A 116 7.96 -5.02 -1.56
CA VAL A 116 6.91 -5.94 -2.03
C VAL A 116 6.39 -6.80 -0.87
N ASN A 117 7.26 -7.32 0.01
CA ASN A 117 6.83 -8.12 1.17
C ASN A 117 5.90 -7.33 2.11
N ARG A 118 6.22 -6.05 2.37
CA ARG A 118 5.35 -5.15 3.15
C ARG A 118 3.98 -5.02 2.50
N LEU A 119 3.93 -4.73 1.21
CA LEU A 119 2.68 -4.51 0.49
C LEU A 119 1.83 -5.77 0.31
N VAL A 120 2.43 -6.97 0.34
CA VAL A 120 1.68 -8.25 0.31
C VAL A 120 0.78 -8.42 1.54
N ARG A 121 1.16 -7.83 2.68
CA ARG A 121 0.39 -7.92 3.94
C ARG A 121 -0.83 -7.01 3.96
N ILE A 122 -0.87 -6.02 3.07
CA ILE A 122 -1.96 -5.06 2.98
C ILE A 122 -3.13 -5.70 2.24
N PRO A 123 -4.30 -5.92 2.89
CA PRO A 123 -5.41 -6.67 2.30
C PRO A 123 -5.84 -6.16 0.91
N GLU A 124 -5.85 -4.85 0.72
CA GLU A 124 -6.27 -4.21 -0.53
C GLU A 124 -5.28 -4.39 -1.69
N LEU A 125 -4.02 -4.72 -1.40
CA LEU A 125 -2.94 -4.87 -2.38
C LEU A 125 -2.44 -6.31 -2.50
N SER A 126 -2.79 -7.17 -1.54
CA SER A 126 -2.20 -8.48 -1.31
C SER A 126 -2.14 -9.34 -2.57
N ALA A 127 -3.29 -9.52 -3.23
CA ALA A 127 -3.38 -10.38 -4.42
C ALA A 127 -2.46 -9.91 -5.56
N GLN A 128 -2.46 -8.61 -5.88
CA GLN A 128 -1.64 -8.07 -6.96
C GLN A 128 -0.15 -8.07 -6.60
N MET A 129 0.19 -7.80 -5.35
CA MET A 129 1.58 -7.81 -4.89
C MET A 129 2.15 -9.23 -4.79
N GLN A 130 1.33 -10.22 -4.42
CA GLN A 130 1.73 -11.63 -4.45
C GLN A 130 2.03 -12.10 -5.86
N GLN A 131 1.15 -11.79 -6.82
CA GLN A 131 1.39 -12.11 -8.22
C GLN A 131 2.68 -11.43 -8.73
N MET A 132 2.84 -10.14 -8.45
CA MET A 132 4.03 -9.38 -8.84
C MET A 132 5.31 -9.95 -8.20
N SER A 133 5.25 -10.34 -6.93
CA SER A 133 6.35 -11.00 -6.21
C SER A 133 6.77 -12.28 -6.91
N MET A 134 5.82 -13.16 -7.27
CA MET A 134 6.11 -14.40 -7.99
C MET A 134 6.73 -14.15 -9.37
N GLU A 135 6.26 -13.14 -10.09
CA GLU A 135 6.82 -12.77 -11.40
C GLU A 135 8.25 -12.20 -11.27
N MET A 136 8.48 -11.34 -10.28
CA MET A 136 9.80 -10.76 -10.00
C MET A 136 10.80 -11.83 -9.53
N LEU A 137 10.34 -12.83 -8.76
CA LEU A 137 11.14 -13.98 -8.35
C LEU A 137 11.59 -14.78 -9.57
N LYS A 138 10.65 -15.14 -10.46
CA LYS A 138 10.94 -15.87 -11.71
C LYS A 138 11.88 -15.08 -12.64
N ALA A 139 11.79 -13.76 -12.63
CA ALA A 139 12.64 -12.88 -13.42
C ALA A 139 14.01 -12.61 -12.78
N GLY A 140 14.28 -13.12 -11.57
CA GLY A 140 15.52 -12.90 -10.85
C GLY A 140 15.70 -11.47 -10.35
N VAL A 141 14.62 -10.71 -10.18
CA VAL A 141 14.63 -9.33 -9.64
C VAL A 141 14.60 -9.34 -8.12
N ILE A 142 13.94 -10.33 -7.53
CA ILE A 142 13.96 -10.56 -6.08
C ILE A 142 14.45 -11.98 -5.80
N GLY A 143 15.08 -12.18 -4.65
CA GLY A 143 15.48 -13.51 -4.19
C GLY A 143 14.30 -14.29 -3.64
N GLU A 144 14.50 -15.59 -3.41
CA GLU A 144 13.59 -16.37 -2.57
C GLU A 144 13.53 -15.70 -1.20
N MET A 145 12.31 -15.48 -0.70
CA MET A 145 12.12 -14.92 0.64
C MET A 145 12.68 -15.94 1.63
N MET A 146 13.92 -15.74 2.07
CA MET A 146 14.38 -16.34 3.32
C MET A 146 13.48 -15.75 4.40
N ASP A 147 12.92 -16.64 5.22
CA ASP A 147 11.89 -16.36 6.21
C ASP A 147 12.44 -15.54 7.38
N ASP A 148 13.06 -14.38 7.09
CA ASP A 148 13.48 -13.37 8.06
C ASP A 148 12.24 -12.61 8.55
N THR A 149 11.26 -13.36 9.05
CA THR A 149 10.01 -12.88 9.65
C THR A 149 10.23 -12.16 10.98
N LEU A 150 11.47 -12.11 11.47
CA LEU A 150 11.82 -11.58 12.79
C LEU A 150 11.96 -10.05 12.85
N ASP A 151 12.23 -9.36 11.74
CA ASP A 151 12.61 -7.92 11.77
C ASP A 151 11.48 -6.95 11.34
N MET A 152 10.24 -7.43 11.30
CA MET A 152 9.10 -6.67 10.78
C MET A 152 7.85 -6.71 11.68
N MET A 153 8.03 -7.06 12.96
CA MET A 153 6.98 -6.99 13.98
C MET A 153 6.73 -5.57 14.50
N GLU A 154 7.42 -4.55 13.97
CA GLU A 154 7.11 -3.17 14.28
C GLU A 154 6.07 -2.66 13.27
N ASP A 155 4.85 -2.48 13.78
CA ASP A 155 3.89 -1.47 13.34
C ASP A 155 2.66 -1.90 12.51
N GLU A 156 2.00 -3.00 12.90
CA GLU A 156 0.57 -3.17 12.60
C GLU A 156 -0.25 -3.39 13.88
N SER A 157 -0.23 -2.33 14.69
CA SER A 157 -1.30 -1.82 15.57
C SER A 157 -2.56 -2.71 15.72
N LEU A 158 -2.62 -3.45 16.82
CA LEU A 158 -3.79 -3.35 17.71
C LEU A 158 -3.53 -2.16 18.64
N GLU A 159 -3.44 -0.95 18.10
CA GLU A 159 -3.57 0.22 18.97
C GLU A 159 -5.05 0.27 19.35
N GLU A 160 -5.37 -0.15 20.58
CA GLU A 160 -6.59 0.35 21.20
C GLU A 160 -6.56 1.87 21.04
N ASP A 161 -7.59 2.43 20.39
CA ASP A 161 -7.74 3.87 20.24
C ASP A 161 -7.54 4.51 21.63
N ALA A 162 -6.39 5.15 21.86
CA ALA A 162 -6.08 5.68 23.18
C ALA A 162 -7.20 6.66 23.55
N GLU A 163 -7.84 6.47 24.71
CA GLU A 163 -9.00 7.30 25.08
C GLU A 163 -8.66 8.80 25.07
N GLU A 164 -7.38 9.12 25.35
CA GLU A 164 -6.80 10.46 25.22
C GLU A 164 -6.85 11.00 23.78
N GLU A 165 -6.55 10.19 22.75
CA GLU A 165 -6.66 10.62 21.36
C GLU A 165 -8.11 10.90 20.98
N VAL A 166 -9.05 10.05 21.43
CA VAL A 166 -10.48 10.24 21.19
C VAL A 166 -10.96 11.54 21.83
N GLU A 167 -10.55 11.82 23.07
CA GLU A 167 -10.90 13.05 23.78
C GLU A 167 -10.33 14.28 23.09
N LYS A 168 -9.05 14.22 22.65
CA LYS A 168 -8.41 15.29 21.87
C LYS A 168 -9.16 15.59 20.59
N VAL A 169 -9.57 14.56 19.83
CA VAL A 169 -10.37 14.73 18.60
C VAL A 169 -11.73 15.35 18.90
N LEU A 170 -12.38 14.91 19.98
CA LEU A 170 -13.68 15.45 20.38
C LEU A 170 -13.57 16.93 20.74
N LEU A 171 -12.54 17.33 21.49
CA LEU A 171 -12.26 18.73 21.81
C LEU A 171 -11.95 19.56 20.55
N GLU A 172 -11.12 19.05 19.64
CA GLU A 172 -10.75 19.71 18.37
C GLU A 172 -11.99 20.07 17.52
N ILE A 173 -13.02 19.22 17.52
CA ILE A 173 -14.20 19.38 16.64
C ILE A 173 -15.33 20.17 17.30
N THR A 174 -15.44 20.07 18.62
CA THR A 174 -16.55 20.65 19.39
C THR A 174 -16.29 22.08 19.86
N GLN A 175 -15.04 22.55 19.85
CA GLN A 175 -14.70 23.98 19.89
C GLN A 175 -15.28 24.72 18.67
#